data_AF-K1U6F2-F1
#
_entry.id   AF-K1U6F2-F1
#
_cell.length_a   1.000
_cell.length_b   1.000
_cell.length_c   1.000
_cell.angle_alpha   90.00
_cell.angle_beta   90.00
_cell.angle_gamma   90.00
#
_symmetry.space_group_name_H-M   'P 1'
#
loop_
_entity.id
_entity.type
_entity.pdbx_description
1 polymer ?
#
loop_
_entity_poly.entity_id
_entity_poly.type
_entity_poly.pdbx_seq_one_letter_code
_entity_poly.pdbx_strand_id
1 'polypeptide(L)'
;NAAIFEIHQMMLEDDDYNESVENIIRMQQVNAEYAVASTGDNFAQMFSAMDDDYMRARSADVKDISERVLSVLGGRATGIAASGEPVIIVADDLAPSETVQLNKDLVLSFVTVHGSVNSHTAILARTMSIPALIGTAIPLTDDIDGKVGIVDGKNGCIYVDPDEDTLGRMQQLKLEEQEKKELLQTLKGRENITIDGKKIMLYANIGNSKDL
;
A
#
# COMPACT_ATOMS: atom_id res chain seq x y z
N ASN A 1 2.30 -4.46 -12.04
CA ASN A 1 3.11 -5.05 -10.94
C ASN A 1 4.50 -5.45 -11.40
N ALA A 2 4.71 -6.26 -12.44
CA ALA A 2 6.06 -6.64 -12.89
C ALA A 2 6.91 -5.47 -13.46
N ALA A 3 6.30 -4.55 -14.22
CA ALA A 3 7.03 -3.45 -14.87
C ALA A 3 7.69 -2.45 -13.91
N ILE A 4 7.17 -2.29 -12.69
CA ILE A 4 7.76 -1.38 -11.68
C ILE A 4 9.06 -1.98 -11.14
N PHE A 5 9.06 -3.29 -10.83
CA PHE A 5 10.27 -3.98 -10.38
C PHE A 5 11.35 -4.07 -11.46
N GLU A 6 10.95 -4.14 -12.73
CA GLU A 6 11.87 -4.09 -13.86
C GLU A 6 12.60 -2.75 -13.91
N ILE A 7 11.88 -1.63 -13.72
CA ILE A 7 12.50 -0.30 -13.61
C ILE A 7 13.42 -0.22 -12.38
N HIS A 8 12.99 -0.78 -11.24
CA HIS A 8 13.82 -0.77 -10.03
C HIS A 8 15.13 -1.53 -10.22
N GLN A 9 15.06 -2.67 -10.91
CA GLN A 9 16.22 -3.47 -11.26
C GLN A 9 17.14 -2.71 -12.23
N MET A 10 16.57 -2.10 -13.27
CA MET A 10 17.34 -1.30 -14.24
C MET A 10 18.10 -0.15 -13.56
N MET A 11 17.53 0.51 -12.55
CA MET A 11 18.23 1.58 -11.83
C MET A 11 19.36 1.06 -10.92
N LEU A 12 19.21 -0.13 -10.34
CA LEU A 12 20.30 -0.77 -9.58
C LEU A 12 21.43 -1.29 -10.46
N GLU A 13 21.10 -1.66 -11.71
CA GLU A 13 22.08 -2.08 -12.73
C GLU A 13 22.68 -0.89 -13.48
N ASP A 14 22.23 0.34 -13.21
CA ASP A 14 22.72 1.55 -13.87
C ASP A 14 24.14 1.89 -13.41
N ASP A 15 25.07 1.94 -14.36
CA ASP A 15 26.47 2.27 -14.11
C ASP A 15 26.62 3.69 -13.54
N ASP A 16 25.81 4.67 -13.96
CA ASP A 16 25.90 6.05 -13.46
C ASP A 16 25.54 6.11 -11.97
N TYR A 17 24.54 5.33 -11.53
CA TYR A 17 24.16 5.25 -10.12
C TYR A 17 25.26 4.60 -9.28
N ASN A 18 25.77 3.45 -9.74
CA ASN A 18 26.82 2.70 -9.04
C ASN A 18 28.14 3.48 -8.99
N GLU A 19 28.55 4.11 -10.09
CA GLU A 19 29.75 4.96 -10.12
C GLU A 19 29.59 6.17 -9.20
N SER A 20 28.41 6.78 -9.12
CA SER A 20 28.17 7.90 -8.20
C SER A 20 28.35 7.48 -6.73
N VAL A 21 27.77 6.34 -6.33
CA VAL A 21 27.97 5.77 -4.98
C VAL A 21 29.45 5.48 -4.73
N GLU A 22 30.13 4.78 -5.64
CA GLU A 22 31.55 4.45 -5.50
C GLU A 22 32.43 5.71 -5.39
N ASN A 23 32.14 6.73 -6.19
CA ASN A 23 32.87 7.99 -6.17
C ASN A 23 32.71 8.71 -4.83
N ILE A 24 31.49 8.76 -4.26
CA ILE A 24 31.28 9.35 -2.93
C ILE A 24 32.08 8.59 -1.88
N ILE A 25 32.06 7.26 -1.88
CA ILE A 25 32.85 6.44 -0.95
C ILE A 25 34.34 6.75 -1.08
N ARG A 26 34.89 6.71 -2.30
CA ARG A 26 36.33 6.86 -2.54
C ARG A 26 36.82 8.29 -2.29
N MET A 27 36.08 9.29 -2.75
CA MET A 27 36.49 10.69 -2.68
C MET A 27 36.24 11.32 -1.31
N GLN A 28 35.12 10.98 -0.67
CA GLN A 28 34.74 11.57 0.63
C GLN A 28 35.13 10.68 1.81
N GLN A 29 35.59 9.44 1.57
CA GLN A 29 36.02 8.49 2.61
C GLN A 29 34.90 8.22 3.65
N VAL A 30 33.68 8.09 3.15
CA VAL A 30 32.46 7.82 3.94
C VAL A 30 32.04 6.35 3.82
N ASN A 31 31.16 5.90 4.70
CA ASN A 31 30.61 4.55 4.64
C ASN A 31 29.62 4.38 3.48
N ALA A 32 29.36 3.13 3.11
CA ALA A 32 28.48 2.79 2.00
C ALA A 32 27.04 3.27 2.22
N GLU A 33 26.55 3.23 3.45
CA GLU A 33 25.21 3.71 3.79
C GLU A 33 25.07 5.21 3.53
N TYR A 34 26.03 6.03 3.95
CA TYR A 34 25.96 7.46 3.66
C TYR A 34 26.05 7.74 2.16
N ALA A 35 26.92 7.02 1.45
CA ALA A 35 27.07 7.19 0.01
C ALA A 35 25.79 6.85 -0.76
N VAL A 36 25.13 5.74 -0.44
CA VAL A 36 23.84 5.34 -1.04
C VAL A 36 22.76 6.36 -0.73
N ALA A 37 22.65 6.81 0.53
CA ALA A 37 21.65 7.81 0.92
C ALA A 37 21.84 9.12 0.13
N SER A 38 23.09 9.61 0.05
CA SER A 38 23.39 10.84 -0.66
C SER A 38 23.16 10.73 -2.16
N THR A 39 23.52 9.60 -2.79
CA THR A 39 23.23 9.39 -4.22
C THR A 39 21.72 9.31 -4.46
N GLY A 40 20.98 8.56 -3.63
CA GLY A 40 19.53 8.45 -3.72
C GLY A 40 18.82 9.80 -3.64
N ASP A 41 19.19 10.64 -2.66
CA ASP A 41 18.64 11.99 -2.50
C ASP A 41 18.92 12.88 -3.71
N ASN A 42 20.14 12.84 -4.26
CA ASN A 42 20.53 13.63 -5.43
C ASN A 42 19.70 13.25 -6.67
N PHE A 43 19.56 11.96 -6.95
CA PHE A 43 18.77 11.48 -8.08
C PHE A 43 17.28 11.76 -7.87
N ALA A 44 16.75 11.52 -6.67
CA ALA A 44 15.36 11.83 -6.34
C ALA A 44 15.05 13.32 -6.54
N GLN A 45 15.96 14.22 -6.12
CA GLN A 45 15.82 15.65 -6.32
C GLN A 45 15.87 16.02 -7.81
N MET A 46 16.77 15.41 -8.58
CA MET A 46 16.86 15.61 -10.03
C MET A 46 15.56 15.23 -10.74
N PHE A 47 14.97 14.07 -10.43
CA PHE A 47 13.69 13.64 -11.00
C PHE A 47 12.51 14.50 -10.53
N SER A 48 12.49 14.93 -9.26
CA SER A 48 11.43 15.80 -8.75
C SER A 48 11.43 17.19 -9.37
N ALA A 49 12.59 17.67 -9.86
CA ALA A 49 12.74 18.97 -10.50
C ALA A 49 12.34 18.97 -11.99
N MET A 50 12.00 17.81 -12.57
CA MET A 50 11.55 17.71 -13.96
C MET A 50 10.08 18.14 -14.11
N ASP A 51 9.74 18.75 -15.25
CA ASP A 51 8.38 19.23 -15.54
C ASP A 51 7.38 18.11 -15.86
N ASP A 52 7.86 16.92 -16.24
CA ASP A 52 7.03 15.78 -16.61
C ASP A 52 6.50 15.03 -15.36
N ASP A 53 5.17 14.93 -15.24
CA ASP A 53 4.49 14.25 -14.13
C ASP A 53 4.94 12.79 -13.95
N TYR A 54 5.23 12.08 -15.05
CA TYR A 54 5.73 10.71 -15.02
C TYR A 54 7.16 10.65 -14.48
N MET A 55 8.00 11.63 -14.83
CA MET A 55 9.36 11.70 -14.28
C MET A 55 9.37 12.14 -12.81
N ARG A 56 8.48 13.03 -12.40
CA ARG A 56 8.33 13.39 -10.98
C ARG A 56 7.90 12.20 -10.14
N ALA A 57 7.02 11.34 -10.67
CA ALA A 57 6.63 10.11 -9.98
C ALA A 57 7.82 9.16 -9.75
N ARG A 58 8.81 9.12 -10.67
CA ARG A 58 10.04 8.31 -10.50
C ARG A 58 10.95 8.76 -9.36
N SER A 59 10.81 10.01 -8.89
CA SER A 59 11.55 10.49 -7.71
C SER A 59 11.29 9.60 -6.49
N ALA A 60 10.02 9.20 -6.28
CA ALA A 60 9.63 8.31 -5.20
C ALA A 60 10.21 6.90 -5.38
N ASP A 61 10.25 6.39 -6.61
CA ASP A 61 10.81 5.07 -6.93
C ASP A 61 12.32 5.00 -6.65
N VAL A 62 13.09 6.05 -7.00
CA VAL A 62 14.53 6.15 -6.69
C VAL A 62 14.75 6.12 -5.18
N LYS A 63 13.92 6.86 -4.44
CA LYS A 63 14.02 6.94 -2.99
C LYS A 63 13.72 5.59 -2.33
N ASP A 64 12.66 4.89 -2.77
CA ASP A 64 12.29 3.55 -2.30
C ASP A 64 13.43 2.54 -2.48
N ILE A 65 14.05 2.51 -3.67
CA ILE A 65 15.17 1.60 -3.94
C ILE A 65 16.38 1.93 -3.07
N SER A 66 16.70 3.22 -2.93
CA SER A 66 17.83 3.66 -2.12
C SER A 66 17.64 3.28 -0.66
N GLU A 67 16.45 3.51 -0.09
CA GLU A 67 16.08 3.10 1.27
C GLU A 67 16.15 1.58 1.47
N ARG A 68 15.78 0.81 0.44
CA ARG A 68 15.91 -0.64 0.46
C ARG A 68 17.37 -1.10 0.50
N VAL A 69 18.24 -0.50 -0.32
CA VAL A 69 19.68 -0.79 -0.29
C VAL A 69 20.27 -0.41 1.07
N LEU A 70 19.92 0.75 1.62
CA LEU A 70 20.35 1.19 2.95
C LEU A 70 19.96 0.19 4.05
N SER A 71 18.75 -0.33 3.98
CA SER A 71 18.27 -1.30 4.96
C SER A 71 19.02 -2.62 4.88
N VAL A 72 19.32 -3.09 3.66
CA VAL A 72 20.17 -4.28 3.43
C VAL A 72 21.59 -4.05 3.97
N LEU A 73 22.20 -2.90 3.67
CA LEU A 73 23.53 -2.54 4.17
C LEU A 73 23.55 -2.42 5.70
N GLY A 74 22.52 -1.82 6.29
CA GLY A 74 22.36 -1.66 7.73
C GLY A 74 21.96 -2.93 8.47
N GLY A 75 21.80 -4.07 7.78
CA GLY A 75 21.40 -5.34 8.38
C GLY A 75 20.00 -5.31 9.02
N ARG A 76 19.17 -4.32 8.70
CA ARG A 76 17.78 -4.26 9.14
C ARG A 76 17.00 -5.18 8.21
N ALA A 77 16.33 -6.19 8.76
CA ALA A 77 15.37 -6.97 8.00
C ALA A 77 14.27 -6.01 7.53
N THR A 78 14.31 -5.59 6.26
CA THR A 78 13.17 -4.95 5.61
C THR A 78 12.09 -6.01 5.55
N GLY A 79 11.04 -5.77 6.29
CA GLY A 79 9.90 -6.64 6.35
C GLY A 79 9.05 -6.05 7.44
N ILE A 80 7.90 -5.50 7.06
CA ILE A 80 6.80 -5.26 7.98
C ILE A 80 6.65 -6.59 8.71
N ALA A 81 6.95 -6.57 10.01
CA ALA A 81 7.19 -7.76 10.79
C ALA A 81 6.13 -8.80 10.44
N ALA A 82 6.58 -10.00 10.09
CA ALA A 82 5.73 -11.17 9.99
C ALA A 82 5.21 -11.50 11.38
N SER A 83 4.35 -10.64 11.92
CA SER A 83 3.45 -11.01 13.00
C SER A 83 2.68 -12.18 12.43
N GLY A 84 2.73 -13.34 13.09
CA GLY A 84 1.96 -14.52 12.68
C GLY A 84 0.46 -14.35 12.87
N GLU A 85 0.01 -13.13 13.14
CA GLU A 85 -1.35 -12.75 13.49
C GLU A 85 -1.93 -11.77 12.47
N PRO A 86 -3.25 -11.73 12.30
CA PRO A 86 -3.89 -10.74 11.44
C PRO A 86 -3.69 -9.30 11.96
N VAL A 87 -3.18 -8.41 11.11
CA VAL A 87 -2.81 -7.03 11.46
C VAL A 87 -3.49 -5.98 10.58
N ILE A 88 -3.65 -4.78 11.12
CA ILE A 88 -4.00 -3.57 10.37
C ILE A 88 -2.71 -2.78 10.18
N ILE A 89 -2.38 -2.45 8.93
CA ILE A 89 -1.16 -1.70 8.64
C ILE A 89 -1.49 -0.22 8.59
N VAL A 90 -0.83 0.56 9.46
CA VAL A 90 -0.92 2.02 9.49
C VAL A 90 0.45 2.58 9.09
N ALA A 91 0.49 3.38 8.03
CA ALA A 91 1.74 3.94 7.51
C ALA A 91 1.53 5.38 7.00
N ASP A 92 2.62 6.12 6.78
CA ASP A 92 2.54 7.44 6.15
C ASP A 92 2.18 7.29 4.67
N ASP A 93 3.00 6.54 3.95
CA ASP A 93 2.73 5.98 2.63
C ASP A 93 3.29 4.55 2.60
N LEU A 94 2.92 3.76 1.58
CA LEU A 94 3.38 2.39 1.40
C LEU A 94 4.06 2.27 0.04
N ALA A 95 5.36 2.01 0.05
CA ALA A 95 6.12 1.89 -1.17
C ALA A 95 5.81 0.56 -1.88
N PRO A 96 5.94 0.49 -3.22
CA PRO A 96 5.75 -0.76 -3.97
C PRO A 96 6.63 -1.90 -3.43
N SER A 97 7.86 -1.61 -2.99
CA SER A 97 8.77 -2.61 -2.45
C SER A 97 8.28 -3.24 -1.14
N GLU A 98 7.63 -2.45 -0.28
CA GLU A 98 7.09 -2.88 1.01
C GLU A 98 5.84 -3.73 0.83
N THR A 99 4.96 -3.32 -0.09
CA THR A 99 3.70 -4.04 -0.34
C THR A 99 3.89 -5.48 -0.81
N VAL A 100 5.01 -5.79 -1.47
CA VAL A 100 5.32 -7.15 -1.95
C VAL A 100 5.87 -8.04 -0.84
N GLN A 101 6.52 -7.47 0.16
CA GLN A 101 7.07 -8.22 1.28
C GLN A 101 5.99 -8.61 2.30
N LEU A 102 4.79 -8.04 2.18
CA LEU A 102 3.67 -8.31 3.06
C LEU A 102 3.07 -9.71 2.87
N ASN A 103 2.78 -10.35 4.00
CA ASN A 103 1.95 -11.54 4.01
C ASN A 103 0.48 -11.14 3.80
N LYS A 104 0.01 -11.30 2.57
CA LYS A 104 -1.33 -10.89 2.13
C LYS A 104 -2.47 -11.55 2.91
N ASP A 105 -2.25 -12.74 3.47
CA ASP A 105 -3.27 -13.48 4.22
C ASP A 105 -3.46 -12.93 5.65
N LEU A 106 -2.47 -12.20 6.16
CA LEU A 106 -2.48 -11.64 7.51
C LEU A 106 -2.83 -10.15 7.52
N VAL A 107 -2.89 -9.48 6.37
CA VAL A 107 -3.28 -8.07 6.33
C VAL A 107 -4.81 -7.95 6.29
N LEU A 108 -5.38 -7.42 7.36
CA LEU A 108 -6.83 -7.17 7.46
C LEU A 108 -7.25 -5.87 6.77
N SER A 109 -6.40 -4.85 6.81
CA SER A 109 -6.70 -3.53 6.26
C SER A 109 -5.44 -2.68 6.12
N PHE A 110 -5.49 -1.71 5.21
CA PHE A 110 -4.48 -0.66 5.06
C PHE A 110 -5.02 0.70 5.47
N VAL A 111 -4.18 1.50 6.12
CA VAL A 111 -4.50 2.87 6.51
C VAL A 111 -3.28 3.76 6.25
N THR A 112 -3.40 4.72 5.32
CA THR A 112 -2.30 5.63 4.99
C THR A 112 -2.67 7.11 5.21
N VAL A 113 -1.71 7.88 5.72
CA VAL A 113 -1.86 9.33 5.95
C VAL A 113 -1.77 10.09 4.63
N HIS A 114 -0.88 9.66 3.75
CA HIS A 114 -0.67 10.18 2.42
C HIS A 114 -1.10 9.15 1.36
N GLY A 115 -1.16 9.61 0.11
CA GLY A 115 -1.58 8.79 -1.03
C GLY A 115 -2.92 9.22 -1.65
N SER A 116 -3.26 8.57 -2.76
CA SER A 116 -4.49 8.83 -3.51
C SER A 116 -5.25 7.53 -3.78
N VAL A 117 -6.51 7.65 -4.22
CA VAL A 117 -7.32 6.49 -4.64
C VAL A 117 -6.74 5.68 -5.81
N ASN A 118 -5.75 6.24 -6.51
CA ASN A 118 -5.02 5.61 -7.60
C ASN A 118 -3.60 5.18 -7.19
N SER A 119 -3.25 5.30 -5.92
CA SER A 119 -1.96 4.84 -5.40
C SER A 119 -1.82 3.32 -5.46
N HIS A 120 -0.57 2.84 -5.43
CA HIS A 120 -0.25 1.42 -5.40
C HIS A 120 -0.95 0.69 -4.25
N THR A 121 -0.98 1.31 -3.07
CA THR A 121 -1.68 0.82 -1.87
C THR A 121 -3.18 0.68 -2.10
N ALA A 122 -3.81 1.65 -2.76
CA ALA A 122 -5.24 1.59 -3.11
C ALA A 122 -5.56 0.44 -4.05
N ILE A 123 -4.74 0.28 -5.09
CA ILE A 123 -4.90 -0.76 -6.10
C ILE A 123 -4.70 -2.14 -5.46
N LEU A 124 -3.69 -2.27 -4.60
CA LEU A 124 -3.41 -3.51 -3.89
C LEU A 124 -4.57 -3.91 -2.97
N ALA A 125 -5.07 -2.99 -2.14
CA ALA A 125 -6.18 -3.25 -1.24
C ALA A 125 -7.43 -3.73 -2.00
N ARG A 126 -7.75 -3.10 -3.14
CA ARG A 126 -8.84 -3.53 -4.03
C ARG A 126 -8.61 -4.93 -4.58
N THR A 127 -7.40 -5.22 -5.04
CA THR A 127 -7.04 -6.55 -5.57
C THR A 127 -7.16 -7.62 -4.49
N MET A 128 -6.83 -7.29 -3.25
CA MET A 128 -6.95 -8.17 -2.08
C MET A 128 -8.37 -8.22 -1.51
N SER A 129 -9.32 -7.42 -2.03
CA SER A 129 -10.69 -7.31 -1.52
C SER A 129 -10.76 -6.98 -0.01
N ILE A 130 -9.79 -6.21 0.49
CA ILE A 130 -9.76 -5.73 1.88
C ILE A 130 -10.09 -4.23 1.93
N PRO A 131 -10.68 -3.75 3.04
CA PRO A 131 -10.88 -2.33 3.23
C PRO A 131 -9.54 -1.58 3.27
N ALA A 132 -9.55 -0.34 2.77
CA ALA A 132 -8.42 0.56 2.90
C ALA A 132 -8.88 2.00 3.07
N LEU A 133 -8.21 2.72 3.97
CA LEU A 133 -8.36 4.14 4.19
C LEU A 133 -7.09 4.85 3.70
N ILE A 134 -7.26 5.87 2.87
CA ILE A 134 -6.16 6.58 2.23
C ILE A 134 -6.38 8.07 2.41
N GLY A 135 -5.34 8.79 2.78
CA GLY A 135 -5.45 10.22 3.08
C GLY A 135 -6.13 10.49 4.42
N THR A 136 -6.02 9.55 5.38
CA THR A 136 -6.67 9.70 6.69
C THR A 136 -5.66 10.23 7.70
N ALA A 137 -5.94 11.42 8.25
CA ALA A 137 -5.08 12.03 9.26
C ALA A 137 -5.15 11.24 10.56
N ILE A 138 -4.13 10.40 10.81
CA ILE A 138 -3.99 9.58 12.01
C ILE A 138 -2.60 9.83 12.58
N PRO A 139 -2.48 9.98 13.91
CA PRO A 139 -1.17 10.09 14.54
C PRO A 139 -0.41 8.77 14.37
N LEU A 140 0.67 8.81 13.58
CA LEU A 140 1.66 7.74 13.48
C LEU A 140 2.58 7.80 14.70
N THR A 141 2.03 7.43 15.85
CA THR A 141 2.77 7.35 17.11
C THR A 141 2.94 5.89 17.52
N ASP A 142 4.09 5.52 18.08
CA ASP A 142 4.34 4.16 18.59
C ASP A 142 3.27 3.67 19.59
N ASP A 143 2.54 4.61 20.21
CA ASP A 143 1.42 4.32 21.10
C ASP A 143 0.25 3.56 20.45
N ILE A 144 0.17 3.45 19.12
CA ILE A 144 -0.88 2.68 18.43
C ILE A 144 -0.46 1.24 18.13
N ASP A 145 0.83 0.93 18.19
CA ASP A 145 1.34 -0.39 17.84
C ASP A 145 0.87 -1.44 18.86
N GLY A 146 0.49 -2.62 18.37
CA GLY A 146 -0.05 -3.71 19.17
C GLY A 146 -1.45 -3.49 19.77
N LYS A 147 -2.11 -2.35 19.52
CA LYS A 147 -3.47 -2.08 20.01
C LYS A 147 -4.53 -2.62 19.06
N VAL A 148 -5.73 -2.86 19.61
CA VAL A 148 -6.90 -3.25 18.80
C VAL A 148 -7.35 -2.05 17.95
N GLY A 149 -7.36 -2.25 16.64
CA GLY A 149 -7.85 -1.28 15.67
C GLY A 149 -9.15 -1.73 15.00
N ILE A 150 -10.04 -0.80 14.71
CA ILE A 150 -11.22 -1.02 13.86
C ILE A 150 -11.16 -0.05 12.70
N VAL A 151 -11.22 -0.57 11.47
CA VAL A 151 -11.29 0.24 10.25
C VAL A 151 -12.72 0.29 9.75
N ASP A 152 -13.29 1.49 9.71
CA ASP A 152 -14.61 1.76 9.15
C ASP A 152 -14.48 2.37 7.76
N GLY A 153 -14.52 1.50 6.74
CA GLY A 153 -14.46 1.92 5.33
C GLY A 153 -15.69 2.69 4.85
N LYS A 154 -16.80 2.70 5.60
CA LYS A 154 -18.04 3.38 5.21
C LYS A 154 -18.04 4.84 5.67
N ASN A 155 -17.60 5.07 6.89
CA ASN A 155 -17.47 6.42 7.45
C ASN A 155 -16.10 7.04 7.20
N GLY A 156 -15.11 6.25 6.76
CA GLY A 156 -13.77 6.74 6.48
C GLY A 156 -12.96 7.02 7.75
N CYS A 157 -13.15 6.22 8.81
CA CYS A 157 -12.53 6.46 10.12
C CYS A 157 -11.86 5.20 10.66
N ILE A 158 -10.82 5.39 11.48
CA ILE A 158 -10.20 4.34 12.29
C ILE A 158 -10.51 4.59 13.76
N TYR A 159 -10.77 3.51 14.50
CA TYR A 159 -10.85 3.53 15.96
C TYR A 159 -9.64 2.77 16.50
N VAL A 160 -8.85 3.42 17.33
CA VAL A 160 -7.69 2.81 18.00
C VAL A 160 -8.05 2.64 19.46
N ASP A 161 -7.88 1.42 19.98
CA ASP A 161 -8.21 1.06 21.37
C ASP A 161 -9.66 1.43 21.76
N PRO A 162 -10.67 0.95 21.01
CA PRO A 162 -12.07 1.27 21.29
C PRO A 162 -12.52 0.64 22.60
N ASP A 163 -13.48 1.29 23.25
CA ASP A 163 -14.20 0.76 24.40
C ASP A 163 -15.06 -0.47 24.01
N GLU A 164 -15.41 -1.29 25.01
CA GLU A 164 -16.18 -2.52 24.79
C GLU A 164 -17.52 -2.27 24.07
N ASP A 165 -18.18 -1.15 24.37
CA ASP A 165 -19.44 -0.76 23.73
C ASP A 165 -19.25 -0.50 22.22
N THR A 166 -18.20 0.26 21.85
CA THR A 166 -17.88 0.50 20.43
C THR A 166 -17.44 -0.78 19.75
N LEU A 167 -16.62 -1.60 20.40
CA LEU A 167 -16.17 -2.89 19.86
C LEU A 167 -17.36 -3.80 19.56
N GLY A 168 -18.30 -3.95 20.50
CA GLY A 168 -19.51 -4.76 20.33
C GLY A 168 -20.40 -4.25 19.19
N ARG A 169 -20.64 -2.94 19.13
CA ARG A 169 -21.43 -2.32 18.05
C ARG A 169 -20.80 -2.56 16.67
N MET A 170 -19.49 -2.40 16.56
CA MET A 170 -18.78 -2.57 15.29
C MET A 170 -18.69 -4.05 14.87
N GLN A 171 -18.56 -4.98 15.83
CA GLN A 171 -18.65 -6.41 15.55
C GLN A 171 -20.03 -6.80 15.00
N GLN A 172 -21.10 -6.25 15.57
CA GLN A 172 -22.46 -6.49 15.07
C GLN A 172 -22.64 -5.97 13.64
N LEU A 173 -22.18 -4.74 13.37
CA LEU A 173 -22.19 -4.16 12.01
C LEU A 173 -21.42 -5.02 11.01
N LYS A 174 -20.25 -5.55 11.39
CA LYS A 174 -19.46 -6.45 10.57
C LYS A 174 -20.23 -7.74 10.23
N LEU A 175 -20.93 -8.31 11.21
CA LEU A 175 -21.74 -9.51 11.00
C LEU A 175 -22.91 -9.25 10.03
N GLU A 176 -23.62 -8.13 10.21
CA GLU A 176 -24.71 -7.72 9.31
C GLU A 176 -24.22 -7.52 7.87
N GLU A 177 -23.04 -6.92 7.68
CA GLU A 177 -22.43 -6.79 6.35
C GLU A 177 -22.07 -8.14 5.73
N GLN A 178 -21.56 -9.06 6.55
CA GLN A 178 -21.21 -10.40 6.11
C GLN A 178 -22.44 -11.20 5.67
N GLU A 179 -23.52 -11.18 6.46
CA GLU A 179 -24.80 -11.80 6.09
C GLU A 179 -25.38 -11.18 4.82
N LYS A 180 -25.32 -9.86 4.67
CA LYS A 180 -25.76 -9.17 3.46
C LYS A 180 -24.94 -9.59 2.24
N LYS A 181 -23.62 -9.74 2.39
CA LYS A 181 -22.72 -10.20 1.33
C LYS A 181 -23.04 -11.64 0.92
N GLU A 182 -23.31 -12.52 1.88
CA GLU A 182 -23.73 -13.90 1.62
C GLU A 182 -25.08 -13.94 0.89
N LEU A 183 -26.07 -13.13 1.31
CA LEU A 183 -27.35 -13.02 0.62
C LEU A 183 -27.19 -12.54 -0.83
N LEU A 184 -26.33 -11.55 -1.07
CA LEU A 184 -26.02 -11.07 -2.43
C LEU A 184 -25.39 -12.17 -3.29
N GLN A 185 -24.58 -13.07 -2.72
CA GLN A 185 -24.05 -14.22 -3.46
C GLN A 185 -25.15 -15.18 -3.91
N THR A 186 -26.23 -15.36 -3.13
CA THR A 186 -27.37 -16.21 -3.52
C THR A 186 -28.18 -15.66 -4.71
N LEU A 187 -28.00 -14.37 -5.02
CA LEU A 187 -28.63 -13.73 -6.17
C LEU A 187 -27.86 -13.97 -7.47
N LYS A 188 -26.63 -14.49 -7.41
CA LYS A 188 -25.88 -14.86 -8.61
C LYS A 188 -26.65 -15.91 -9.41
N GLY A 189 -26.89 -15.62 -10.69
CA GLY A 189 -27.62 -16.48 -11.61
C GLY A 189 -29.15 -16.36 -11.53
N ARG A 190 -29.71 -15.54 -10.63
CA ARG A 190 -31.14 -15.21 -10.65
C ARG A 190 -31.45 -14.16 -11.71
N GLU A 191 -32.69 -14.17 -12.20
CA GLU A 191 -33.17 -13.12 -13.09
C GLU A 191 -33.35 -11.79 -12.36
N ASN A 192 -32.94 -10.69 -12.99
CA ASN A 192 -33.06 -9.34 -12.45
C ASN A 192 -34.50 -8.80 -12.67
N ILE A 193 -35.36 -9.29 -11.80
CA ILE A 193 -36.78 -9.02 -11.52
C ILE A 193 -37.10 -7.70 -10.79
N THR A 194 -37.64 -6.64 -11.40
CA THR A 194 -38.23 -5.56 -10.56
C THR A 194 -39.51 -6.04 -9.86
N ILE A 195 -39.92 -5.36 -8.78
CA ILE A 195 -41.11 -5.74 -7.99
C ILE A 195 -42.40 -5.72 -8.85
N ASP A 196 -42.44 -4.87 -9.87
CA ASP A 196 -43.52 -4.72 -10.86
C ASP A 196 -43.36 -5.63 -12.10
N GLY A 197 -42.38 -6.54 -12.11
CA GLY A 197 -42.25 -7.59 -13.12
C GLY A 197 -41.42 -7.23 -14.37
N LYS A 198 -40.82 -6.04 -14.42
CA LYS A 198 -39.96 -5.62 -15.54
C LYS A 198 -38.55 -6.21 -15.40
N LYS A 199 -38.12 -6.97 -16.40
CA LYS A 199 -36.76 -7.53 -16.48
C LYS A 199 -35.74 -6.44 -16.80
N ILE A 200 -34.67 -6.37 -16.02
CA ILE A 200 -33.55 -5.46 -16.22
C ILE A 200 -32.31 -6.29 -16.57
N MET A 201 -31.46 -5.81 -17.47
CA MET A 201 -30.18 -6.46 -17.75
C MET A 201 -29.08 -5.74 -16.98
N LEU A 202 -28.32 -6.49 -16.17
CA LEU A 202 -27.21 -5.97 -15.39
C LEU A 202 -25.92 -6.51 -16.03
N TYR A 203 -25.05 -5.61 -16.46
CA TYR A 203 -23.78 -5.92 -17.10
C TYR A 203 -22.65 -5.30 -16.29
N ALA A 204 -21.45 -5.89 -16.36
CA ALA A 204 -20.24 -5.31 -15.79
C ALA A 204 -19.49 -4.53 -16.86
N ASN A 205 -18.98 -3.34 -16.50
CA ASN A 205 -18.02 -2.63 -17.34
C ASN A 205 -16.64 -3.28 -17.14
N ILE A 206 -16.09 -3.88 -18.20
CA ILE A 206 -14.77 -4.52 -18.18
C ILE A 206 -13.79 -3.70 -19.03
N GLY A 207 -12.56 -3.53 -18.53
CA GLY A 207 -11.51 -2.77 -19.22
C GLY A 207 -10.48 -3.67 -19.90
N ASN A 208 -10.34 -4.92 -19.44
CA ASN A 208 -9.43 -5.90 -20.02
C ASN A 208 -9.99 -7.34 -19.90
N SER A 209 -9.37 -8.29 -20.60
CA SER A 209 -9.81 -9.70 -20.64
C SER A 209 -9.55 -10.51 -19.36
N LYS A 210 -8.75 -10.02 -18.42
CA LYS A 210 -8.60 -10.58 -17.06
C LYS A 210 -9.70 -10.13 -16.09
N ASP A 211 -10.54 -9.17 -16.48
CA ASP A 211 -11.71 -8.74 -15.68
C ASP A 211 -12.93 -9.67 -15.91
N LEU A 212 -12.79 -10.68 -16.79
CA LEU A 212 -13.81 -11.68 -17.14
C LEU A 212 -13.69 -12.93 -16.25
#